data_AF-A0A962VDK8-F1
#
_entry.id   AF-A0A962VDK8-F1
#
_cell.length_a   1.000
_cell.length_b   1.000
_cell.length_c   1.000
_cell.angle_alpha   90.00
_cell.angle_beta   90.00
_cell.angle_gamma   90.00
#
_symmetry.space_group_name_H-M   'P 1'
#
loop_
_entity.id
_entity.type
_entity.pdbx_description
1 polymer ?
#
loop_
_entity_poly.entity_id
_entity_poly.type
_entity_poly.pdbx_seq_one_letter_code
_entity_poly.pdbx_strand_id
1 'polypeptide(L)'
;MTKIWVLVADSSRAKLLGAKSPIGALQELESFDHPAARQHVQDLTTDLPGRTFDSAGQGRHAMEPKTDPKQHEALNFAKFLSERLATASADNTFERLVLVAAPAFLGL
;
A
#
# COMPACT_ATOMS: atom_id res chain seq x y z
N MET A 1 19.67 -24.07 5.23
CA MET A 1 19.81 -22.67 5.68
C MET A 1 18.43 -22.07 5.64
N THR A 2 17.91 -21.62 6.77
CA THR A 2 16.55 -21.05 6.82
C THR A 2 16.49 -19.78 6.01
N LYS A 3 15.62 -19.76 4.99
CA LYS A 3 15.34 -18.56 4.19
C LYS A 3 14.16 -17.83 4.82
N ILE A 4 14.45 -16.73 5.52
CA ILE A 4 13.44 -15.86 6.12
C ILE A 4 13.18 -14.72 5.15
N TRP A 5 11.91 -14.47 4.84
CA TRP A 5 11.48 -13.27 4.16
C TRP A 5 10.81 -12.31 5.14
N VAL A 6 11.11 -11.03 4.99
CA VAL A 6 10.51 -9.94 5.76
C VAL A 6 9.92 -8.96 4.77
N LEU A 7 8.59 -8.84 4.74
CA LEU A 7 7.91 -7.80 3.97
C LEU A 7 7.64 -6.61 4.89
N VAL A 8 8.13 -5.43 4.50
CA VAL A 8 7.83 -4.15 5.15
C VAL A 8 6.97 -3.32 4.19
N ALA A 9 5.72 -3.02 4.54
CA ALA A 9 4.78 -2.40 3.60
C ALA A 9 3.89 -1.31 4.21
N ASP A 10 3.53 -0.32 3.40
CA ASP A 10 2.43 0.61 3.64
C ASP A 10 1.53 0.67 2.39
N SER A 11 0.52 1.54 2.37
CA SER A 11 -0.42 1.64 1.24
C SER A 11 0.19 2.19 -0.07
N SER A 12 1.46 2.60 -0.06
CA SER A 12 2.11 3.30 -1.18
C SER A 12 3.44 2.67 -1.62
N ARG A 13 4.05 1.83 -0.78
CA ARG A 13 5.32 1.18 -1.06
C ARG A 13 5.51 -0.07 -0.21
N ALA A 14 6.35 -0.97 -0.68
CA ALA A 14 6.79 -2.12 0.08
C ALA A 14 8.24 -2.48 -0.25
N LYS A 15 8.91 -3.12 0.71
CA LYS A 15 10.25 -3.71 0.56
C LYS A 15 10.22 -5.15 1.04
N LEU A 16 10.72 -6.04 0.19
CA LEU A 16 10.92 -7.43 0.53
C LEU A 16 12.40 -7.65 0.84
N LEU A 17 12.67 -8.14 2.05
CA LEU A 17 14.01 -8.39 2.57
C LEU A 17 14.19 -9.89 2.83
N GLY A 18 15.42 -10.37 2.66
CA GLY A 18 15.84 -11.73 2.95
C GLY A 18 16.82 -11.78 4.13
N ALA A 19 16.69 -12.80 4.97
CA ALA A 19 17.63 -13.12 6.04
C ALA A 19 17.97 -14.62 6.03
N LYS A 20 19.23 -14.96 6.37
CA LYS A 20 19.68 -16.36 6.52
C LYS A 20 19.46 -16.93 7.92
N SER A 21 19.16 -16.08 8.90
CA SER A 21 18.85 -16.44 10.28
C SER A 21 18.06 -15.31 10.97
N PRO A 22 17.37 -15.57 12.10
CA PRO A 22 16.58 -14.55 12.80
C PRO A 22 17.37 -13.34 13.31
N ILE A 23 18.67 -13.49 13.54
CA ILE A 23 19.60 -12.43 13.97
C ILE A 23 20.57 -12.02 12.86
N GLY A 24 20.35 -12.50 11.63
CA GLY A 24 21.23 -12.26 10.50
C GLY A 24 20.99 -10.90 9.86
N ALA A 25 21.93 -10.49 9.00
CA ALA A 25 21.78 -9.27 8.21
C ALA A 25 20.59 -9.39 7.23
N LEU A 26 19.81 -8.32 7.14
CA LEU A 26 18.75 -8.17 6.15
C LEU A 26 19.34 -7.70 4.83
N GLN A 27 18.94 -8.34 3.73
CA GLN A 27 19.31 -7.97 2.38
C GLN A 27 18.04 -7.64 1.60
N GLU A 28 18.01 -6.49 0.92
CA GLU A 28 16.89 -6.16 0.05
C GLU A 28 16.86 -7.11 -1.15
N LEU A 29 15.70 -7.73 -1.39
CA LEU A 29 15.47 -8.64 -2.51
C LEU A 29 14.68 -7.92 -3.60
N GLU A 30 13.66 -7.16 -3.20
CA GLU A 30 12.74 -6.49 -4.12
C GLU A 30 12.11 -5.26 -3.47
N SER A 31 11.80 -4.26 -4.28
CA SER A 31 11.12 -3.04 -3.88
C SER A 31 9.91 -2.80 -4.76
N PHE A 32 8.81 -2.38 -4.16
CA PHE A 32 7.56 -2.10 -4.85
C PHE A 32 7.14 -0.66 -4.54
N ASP A 33 6.97 0.15 -5.58
CA ASP A 33 6.38 1.47 -5.48
C ASP A 33 4.97 1.42 -6.08
N HIS A 34 3.97 1.91 -5.34
CA HIS A 34 2.60 2.06 -5.81
C HIS A 34 2.25 3.55 -5.94
N PRO A 35 2.72 4.23 -7.00
CA PRO A 35 2.55 5.67 -7.17
C PRO A 35 1.09 6.08 -7.40
N ALA A 36 0.18 5.15 -7.72
CA ALA A 36 -1.25 5.45 -7.84
C ALA A 36 -1.85 6.02 -6.54
N ALA A 37 -1.29 5.64 -5.38
CA ALA A 37 -1.63 6.25 -4.09
C ALA A 37 -1.15 7.72 -3.96
N ARG A 38 -0.15 8.15 -4.76
CA ARG A 38 0.42 9.51 -4.77
C ARG A 38 -0.16 10.40 -5.89
N GLN A 39 -0.43 9.85 -7.07
CA GLN A 39 -0.95 10.63 -8.21
C GLN A 39 -2.33 11.23 -7.93
N HIS A 40 -3.24 10.48 -7.31
CA HIS A 40 -4.62 10.95 -7.15
C HIS A 40 -4.78 12.02 -6.06
N VAL A 41 -3.81 12.19 -5.14
CA VAL A 41 -3.79 13.33 -4.21
C VAL A 41 -3.59 14.63 -4.98
N GLN A 42 -2.68 14.65 -5.96
CA GLN A 42 -2.42 15.85 -6.77
C GLN A 42 -3.61 16.15 -7.68
N ASP A 43 -4.20 15.15 -8.35
CA ASP A 43 -5.38 15.33 -9.19
C ASP A 43 -6.62 15.80 -8.39
N LEU A 44 -6.82 15.31 -7.16
CA LEU A 44 -7.88 15.80 -6.25
C LEU A 44 -7.69 17.27 -5.82
N THR A 45 -6.46 17.78 -5.79
CA THR A 45 -6.17 19.21 -5.49
C THR A 45 -6.17 20.12 -6.71
N THR A 46 -6.20 19.59 -7.93
CA THR A 46 -6.05 20.41 -9.14
C THR A 46 -7.38 20.99 -9.63
N ASP A 47 -8.51 20.46 -9.15
CA ASP A 47 -9.87 20.94 -9.46
C ASP A 47 -10.45 21.89 -8.38
N LEU A 48 -9.62 22.77 -7.79
CA LEU A 48 -10.15 23.97 -7.13
C LEU A 48 -10.19 25.14 -8.13
N PRO A 49 -11.33 25.41 -8.79
CA PRO A 49 -11.51 26.69 -9.46
C PRO A 49 -11.61 27.80 -8.41
N GLY A 50 -10.67 28.74 -8.53
CA GLY A 50 -10.80 30.17 -8.23
C GLY A 50 -11.66 30.59 -7.03
N ARG A 51 -10.99 31.20 -6.04
CA ARG A 51 -11.55 32.21 -5.14
C ARG A 51 -12.64 33.04 -5.83
N THR A 52 -13.88 32.92 -5.35
CA THR A 52 -14.80 34.04 -5.25
C THR A 52 -15.51 33.92 -3.92
N PHE A 53 -15.25 34.88 -3.03
CA PHE A 53 -16.11 35.13 -1.88
C PHE A 53 -17.47 35.58 -2.42
N ASP A 54 -18.54 34.85 -2.14
CA ASP A 54 -19.88 35.44 -1.98
C ASP A 54 -20.83 34.49 -1.23
N SER A 55 -21.14 34.89 0.00
CA SER A 55 -22.47 35.04 0.59
C SER A 55 -23.58 34.03 0.23
N ALA A 56 -24.00 33.28 1.26
CA ALA A 56 -25.32 32.66 1.47
C ALA A 56 -25.72 31.43 0.60
N GLY A 57 -25.93 30.29 1.27
CA GLY A 57 -26.69 29.17 0.70
C GLY A 57 -26.52 27.85 1.45
N GLN A 58 -27.57 27.42 2.18
CA GLN A 58 -27.70 26.03 2.62
C GLN A 58 -27.80 25.10 1.41
N GLY A 59 -27.14 23.94 1.53
CA GLY A 59 -27.45 22.76 0.74
C GLY A 59 -26.41 22.41 -0.32
N ARG A 60 -25.65 21.34 -0.07
CA ARG A 60 -25.88 20.02 -0.69
C ARG A 60 -24.77 19.08 -0.26
N HIS A 61 -25.18 17.99 0.38
CA HIS A 61 -24.38 16.80 0.62
C HIS A 61 -23.82 16.32 -0.73
N ALA A 62 -22.54 16.56 -0.99
CA ALA A 62 -21.84 15.80 -2.00
C ALA A 62 -21.77 14.37 -1.48
N MET A 63 -22.46 13.45 -2.16
CA MET A 63 -22.41 12.03 -1.85
C MET A 63 -20.95 11.57 -1.85
N GLU A 64 -20.44 11.17 -0.67
CA GLU A 64 -19.18 10.45 -0.59
C GLU A 64 -19.28 9.19 -1.47
N PRO A 65 -18.30 8.94 -2.36
CA PRO A 65 -18.23 7.67 -3.08
C PRO A 65 -18.19 6.54 -2.05
N LYS A 66 -18.96 5.46 -2.27
CA LYS A 66 -19.07 4.30 -1.36
C LYS A 66 -17.73 3.58 -1.07
N THR A 67 -16.65 3.98 -1.73
CA THR A 67 -15.27 3.60 -1.45
C THR A 67 -14.36 4.76 -1.84
N ASP A 68 -13.57 5.27 -0.90
CA ASP A 68 -12.53 6.26 -1.18
C ASP A 68 -11.55 5.64 -2.20
N PRO A 69 -11.29 6.26 -3.38
CA PRO A 69 -10.34 5.76 -4.38
C PRO A 69 -8.99 5.34 -3.78
N LYS A 70 -8.56 6.01 -2.71
CA LYS A 70 -7.33 5.65 -1.98
C LYS A 70 -7.43 4.28 -1.29
N GLN A 71 -8.58 3.93 -0.74
CA GLN A 71 -8.82 2.62 -0.12
C GLN A 71 -8.86 1.52 -1.18
N HIS A 72 -9.48 1.79 -2.33
CA HIS A 72 -9.48 0.85 -3.45
C HIS A 72 -8.06 0.58 -3.96
N GLU A 73 -7.24 1.61 -4.12
CA GLU A 73 -5.84 1.44 -4.50
C GLU A 73 -5.00 0.70 -3.45
N ALA A 74 -5.26 0.94 -2.16
CA ALA A 74 -4.62 0.18 -1.09
C ALA A 74 -4.99 -1.31 -1.14
N LEU A 75 -6.26 -1.65 -1.39
CA LEU A 75 -6.70 -3.04 -1.56
C LEU A 75 -6.03 -3.70 -2.77
N ASN A 76 -5.93 -3.00 -3.90
CA ASN A 76 -5.24 -3.50 -5.08
C ASN A 76 -3.76 -3.77 -4.80
N PHE A 77 -3.10 -2.85 -4.09
CA PHE A 77 -1.69 -3.03 -3.73
C PHE A 77 -1.48 -4.18 -2.74
N ALA A 78 -2.35 -4.31 -1.73
CA ALA A 78 -2.33 -5.43 -0.79
C ALA A 78 -2.52 -6.78 -1.50
N LYS A 79 -3.45 -6.85 -2.46
CA LYS A 79 -3.68 -8.03 -3.28
C LYS A 79 -2.46 -8.38 -4.13
N PHE A 80 -1.87 -7.40 -4.80
CA PHE A 80 -0.66 -7.58 -5.60
C PHE A 80 0.51 -8.17 -4.79
N LEU A 81 0.78 -7.60 -3.60
CA LEU A 81 1.82 -8.13 -2.71
C LEU A 81 1.48 -9.55 -2.21
N SER A 82 0.21 -9.81 -1.91
CA SER A 82 -0.25 -11.13 -1.45
C SER A 82 -0.07 -12.19 -2.52
N GLU A 83 -0.38 -11.90 -3.79
CA GLU A 83 -0.17 -12.81 -4.92
C GLU A 83 1.33 -13.10 -5.10
N ARG A 84 2.18 -12.07 -5.05
CA ARG A 84 3.63 -12.21 -5.15
C ARG A 84 4.21 -13.10 -4.03
N LEU A 85 3.69 -13.00 -2.80
CA LEU A 85 4.08 -13.85 -1.68
C LEU A 85 3.51 -15.27 -1.79
N ALA A 86 2.29 -15.42 -2.30
CA ALA A 86 1.65 -16.71 -2.49
C ALA A 86 2.40 -17.56 -3.53
N THR A 87 2.78 -16.98 -4.68
CA THR A 87 3.62 -17.66 -5.67
C THR A 87 4.95 -18.11 -5.05
N ALA A 88 5.61 -17.21 -4.33
CA ALA A 88 6.86 -17.52 -3.64
C ALA A 88 6.74 -18.63 -2.58
N SER A 89 5.61 -18.67 -1.88
CA SER A 89 5.29 -19.73 -0.92
C SER A 89 5.06 -21.07 -1.63
N ALA A 90 4.32 -21.07 -2.74
CA ALA A 90 4.08 -22.27 -3.53
C ALA A 90 5.39 -22.87 -4.10
N ASP A 91 6.31 -21.99 -4.49
CA ASP A 91 7.64 -22.35 -5.00
C ASP A 91 8.65 -22.69 -3.88
N ASN A 92 8.24 -22.69 -2.61
CA ASN A 92 9.10 -22.93 -1.44
C ASN A 92 10.36 -22.04 -1.41
N THR A 93 10.22 -20.79 -1.87
CA THR A 93 11.36 -19.85 -1.95
C THR A 93 11.81 -19.33 -0.58
N PHE A 94 10.92 -19.36 0.42
CA PHE A 94 11.18 -19.04 1.82
C PHE A 94 10.58 -20.11 2.74
N GLU A 95 11.11 -20.23 3.96
CA GLU A 95 10.62 -21.12 5.01
C GLU A 95 9.82 -20.38 6.08
N ARG A 96 10.09 -19.07 6.24
CA ARG A 96 9.42 -18.20 7.21
C ARG A 96 9.13 -16.85 6.59
N LEU A 97 7.95 -16.32 6.87
CA LEU A 97 7.53 -14.99 6.46
C LEU A 97 7.25 -14.14 7.70
N VAL A 98 7.81 -12.93 7.70
CA VAL A 98 7.50 -11.89 8.68
C VAL A 98 6.83 -10.74 7.93
N LEU A 99 5.66 -10.34 8.40
CA LEU A 99 4.92 -9.21 7.84
C LEU A 99 4.99 -8.03 8.80
N VAL A 100 5.47 -6.90 8.30
CA VAL A 100 5.50 -5.61 9.00
C VAL A 100 4.76 -4.63 8.12
N ALA A 101 3.62 -4.13 8.58
CA ALA A 101 2.87 -3.16 7.80
C ALA A 101 2.23 -2.07 8.67
N ALA A 102 1.91 -0.96 8.03
CA ALA A 102 1.10 0.09 8.65
C ALA A 102 -0.24 -0.52 9.13
N PRO A 103 -0.76 -0.13 10.32
CA PRO A 103 -1.96 -0.76 10.89
C PRO A 103 -3.18 -0.72 9.97
N ALA A 104 -3.36 0.35 9.20
CA ALA A 104 -4.47 0.50 8.26
C ALA A 104 -4.30 -0.31 6.96
N PHE A 105 -3.09 -0.82 6.69
CA PHE A 105 -2.78 -1.63 5.52
C PHE A 105 -2.70 -3.12 5.85
N LEU A 106 -2.31 -3.46 7.09
CA LEU A 106 -2.26 -4.83 7.58
C LEU A 106 -3.69 -5.40 7.71
N GLY A 107 -4.00 -6.43 6.92
CA GLY A 107 -5.30 -7.11 6.94
C GLY A 107 -6.31 -6.63 5.90
N LEU A 108 -5.88 -5.77 4.97
CA LEU A 108 -6.60 -5.48 3.72
C LEU A 108 -6.60 -6.67 2.75
#